data_AF-X1MUZ7-F1
#
_entry.id   AF-X1MUZ7-F1
#
_cell.length_a   1.000
_cell.length_b   1.000
_cell.length_c   1.000
_cell.angle_alpha   90.00
_cell.angle_beta   90.00
_cell.angle_gamma   90.00
#
_symmetry.space_group_name_H-M   'P 1'
#
loop_
_entity.id
_entity.type
_entity.pdbx_description
1 polymer ?
#
loop_
_entity_poly.entity_id
_entity_poly.type
_entity_poly.pdbx_seq_one_letter_code
_entity_poly.pdbx_strand_id
1 'polypeptide(L)'
;MAGQKSKLRSKQVRRQLGYMSQKFTLYDELTVLENLQFYASIFDIPRDKQKEKISWALTACGLEGKEKAIVKSLPRGWKQRIAFGASVMHEPTILF
;
A
#
# COMPACT_ATOMS: atom_id res chain seq x y z
N MET A 1 -37.26 9.77 15.21
CA MET A 1 -35.89 9.60 15.74
C MET A 1 -34.91 9.65 14.58
N ALA A 2 -34.08 10.69 14.56
CA ALA A 2 -33.30 11.12 13.39
C ALA A 2 -32.05 10.26 13.18
N GLY A 3 -31.84 9.85 11.92
CA GLY A 3 -30.65 9.12 11.48
C GLY A 3 -29.38 9.95 11.60
N GLN A 4 -28.39 9.41 12.29
CA GLN A 4 -27.01 9.92 12.29
C GLN A 4 -26.36 9.72 10.92
N LYS A 5 -26.58 10.65 9.97
CA LYS A 5 -25.75 10.76 8.76
C LYS A 5 -24.52 11.60 9.07
N SER A 6 -23.57 11.04 9.82
CA SER A 6 -22.32 11.74 10.15
C SER A 6 -21.33 11.68 8.99
N LYS A 7 -21.25 12.79 8.26
CA LYS A 7 -20.02 13.39 7.69
C LYS A 7 -19.00 12.49 6.96
N LEU A 8 -19.41 11.75 5.93
CA LEU A 8 -18.49 11.24 4.88
C LEU A 8 -18.15 12.30 3.80
N ARG A 9 -18.03 13.57 4.18
CA ARG A 9 -17.83 14.72 3.26
C ARG A 9 -16.45 15.38 3.34
N SER A 10 -15.46 14.72 3.91
CA SER A 10 -14.08 15.22 3.87
C SER A 10 -13.49 14.94 2.49
N LYS A 11 -13.13 15.97 1.73
CA LYS A 11 -12.38 15.85 0.45
C LYS A 11 -11.14 14.94 0.59
N GLN A 12 -10.56 14.92 1.78
CA GLN A 12 -9.42 14.08 2.17
C GLN A 12 -9.75 12.58 2.12
N VAL A 13 -10.93 12.19 2.63
CA VAL A 13 -11.45 10.80 2.57
C VAL A 13 -11.74 10.40 1.12
N ARG A 14 -12.27 11.33 0.30
CA ARG A 14 -12.46 11.05 -1.15
C ARG A 14 -11.16 10.95 -1.92
N ARG A 15 -10.11 11.70 -1.53
CA ARG A 15 -8.78 11.60 -2.13
C ARG A 15 -8.16 10.23 -1.82
N GLN A 16 -8.27 9.77 -0.58
CA GLN A 16 -7.80 8.46 -0.14
C GLN A 16 -8.61 7.31 -0.79
N LEU A 17 -9.94 7.42 -0.85
CA LEU A 17 -10.81 6.45 -1.53
C LEU A 17 -10.60 6.44 -3.05
N GLY A 18 -10.37 7.60 -3.67
CA GLY A 18 -10.04 7.70 -5.09
C GLY A 18 -8.70 7.06 -5.43
N TYR A 19 -7.76 7.04 -4.47
CA TYR A 19 -6.45 6.40 -4.60
C TYR A 19 -6.54 4.86 -4.55
N MET A 20 -7.44 4.30 -3.75
CA MET A 20 -7.72 2.85 -3.74
C MET A 20 -8.63 2.39 -4.89
N SER A 21 -9.59 3.24 -5.29
CA SER A 21 -10.57 2.90 -6.33
C SER A 21 -9.98 2.83 -7.74
N GLN A 22 -8.86 3.49 -8.02
CA GLN A 22 -8.15 3.38 -9.29
C GLN A 22 -7.07 2.29 -9.21
N LYS A 23 -7.50 1.04 -8.99
CA LYS A 23 -6.71 -0.20 -9.10
C LYS A 23 -5.27 -0.13 -8.54
N PHE A 24 -5.09 -0.64 -7.33
CA PHE A 24 -3.79 -1.06 -6.81
C PHE A 24 -3.16 -2.11 -7.75
N THR A 25 -2.44 -1.64 -8.76
CA THR A 25 -1.86 -2.48 -9.81
C THR A 25 -0.40 -2.62 -9.51
N LEU A 26 -0.01 -3.78 -8.98
CA LEU A 26 1.39 -4.11 -8.88
C LEU A 26 2.02 -4.12 -10.27
N TYR A 27 3.24 -3.62 -10.36
CA TYR A 27 4.04 -3.69 -11.56
C TYR A 27 4.70 -5.05 -11.61
N ASP A 28 4.19 -5.90 -12.50
CA ASP A 28 4.62 -7.29 -12.63
C ASP A 28 6.11 -7.42 -12.98
N GLU A 29 6.68 -6.45 -13.71
CA GLU A 29 8.09 -6.46 -14.12
C GLU A 29 9.05 -5.95 -13.03
N LEU A 30 8.53 -5.32 -11.99
CA LEU A 30 9.32 -4.82 -10.88
C LEU A 30 9.46 -5.90 -9.79
N THR A 31 10.52 -5.80 -9.01
CA THR A 31 10.69 -6.57 -7.79
C THR A 31 9.69 -6.16 -6.71
N VAL A 32 9.54 -6.98 -5.67
CA VAL A 32 8.74 -6.63 -4.48
C VAL A 32 9.22 -5.30 -3.90
N LEU A 33 10.54 -5.13 -3.74
CA LEU A 33 11.13 -3.92 -3.18
C LEU A 33 10.82 -2.69 -4.03
N GLU A 34 11.01 -2.78 -5.36
CA GLU A 34 10.75 -1.66 -6.28
C GLU A 34 9.27 -1.29 -6.32
N ASN A 35 8.37 -2.27 -6.24
CA ASN A 35 6.94 -1.99 -6.08
C ASN A 35 6.68 -1.18 -4.80
N LEU A 36 7.22 -1.61 -3.66
CA LEU A 36 7.03 -0.91 -2.39
C LEU A 36 7.66 0.50 -2.43
N GLN A 37 8.84 0.68 -3.02
CA GLN A 37 9.47 1.99 -3.21
C GLN A 37 8.65 2.92 -4.10
N PHE A 38 8.07 2.38 -5.17
CA PHE A 38 7.20 3.12 -6.07
C PHE A 38 5.97 3.64 -5.31
N TYR A 39 5.30 2.76 -4.56
CA TYR A 39 4.17 3.15 -3.74
C TYR A 39 4.56 4.13 -2.63
N ALA A 40 5.70 3.95 -1.97
CA ALA A 40 6.18 4.89 -0.96
C ALA A 40 6.40 6.31 -1.53
N SER A 41 6.88 6.40 -2.78
CA SER A 41 7.05 7.68 -3.49
C SER A 41 5.70 8.30 -3.88
N ILE A 42 4.76 7.47 -4.32
CA ILE A 42 3.37 7.83 -4.62
C ILE A 42 2.64 8.41 -3.40
N PHE A 43 2.94 7.86 -2.22
CA PHE A 43 2.37 8.26 -0.94
C PHE A 43 3.08 9.45 -0.28
N ASP A 44 4.04 10.07 -0.99
CA ASP A 44 4.82 11.22 -0.50
C ASP A 44 5.55 10.90 0.82
N ILE A 45 5.99 9.63 0.99
CA ILE A 45 6.80 9.24 2.15
C ILE A 45 8.20 9.83 1.99
N PRO A 46 8.70 10.63 2.95
CA PRO A 46 10.04 11.20 2.91
C PRO A 46 11.12 10.14 2.73
N ARG A 47 12.12 10.39 1.87
CA ARG A 47 13.16 9.41 1.50
C ARG A 47 13.91 8.84 2.70
N ASP A 48 14.12 9.63 3.73
CA ASP A 48 14.72 9.23 5.00
C ASP A 48 13.88 8.17 5.75
N LYS A 49 12.55 8.22 5.60
CA LYS A 49 11.61 7.27 6.22
C LYS A 49 11.21 6.11 5.33
N GLN A 50 11.42 6.20 4.01
CA GLN A 50 11.03 5.14 3.06
C GLN A 50 11.66 3.81 3.44
N LYS A 51 12.96 3.79 3.75
CA LYS A 51 13.68 2.56 4.08
C LYS A 51 13.08 1.87 5.31
N GLU A 52 12.76 2.65 6.35
CA GLU A 52 12.14 2.16 7.58
C GLU A 52 10.72 1.62 7.32
N LYS A 53 9.89 2.39 6.62
CA LYS A 53 8.50 2.01 6.29
C LYS A 53 8.42 0.76 5.42
N ILE A 54 9.30 0.66 4.43
CA ILE A 54 9.39 -0.52 3.55
C ILE A 54 9.84 -1.73 4.36
N SER A 55 10.87 -1.60 5.20
CA SER A 55 11.32 -2.69 6.06
C SER A 55 10.19 -3.17 6.97
N TRP A 56 9.47 -2.25 7.61
CA TRP A 56 8.32 -2.58 8.44
C TRP A 56 7.22 -3.29 7.65
N ALA A 57 6.89 -2.82 6.45
CA ALA A 57 5.86 -3.44 5.62
C ALA A 57 6.26 -4.84 5.12
N LEU A 58 7.55 -5.05 4.82
CA LEU A 58 8.08 -6.37 4.47
C LEU A 58 7.91 -7.35 5.63
N THR A 59 8.29 -6.96 6.85
CA THR A 59 8.10 -7.78 8.05
C THR A 59 6.61 -8.02 8.35
N ALA A 60 5.79 -6.97 8.36
CA ALA A 60 4.37 -7.05 8.68
C ALA A 60 3.58 -7.94 7.70
N CYS A 61 4.00 -8.03 6.45
CA CYS A 61 3.35 -8.84 5.42
C CYS A 61 4.02 -10.20 5.19
N GLY A 62 5.08 -10.52 5.95
CA GLY A 62 5.86 -11.74 5.78
C GLY A 62 6.46 -11.86 4.38
N LEU A 63 7.04 -10.76 3.88
CA LEU A 63 7.71 -10.64 2.58
C LEU A 63 9.26 -10.62 2.71
N GLU A 64 9.77 -10.78 3.93
CA GLU A 64 11.22 -10.86 4.20
C GLU A 64 11.87 -11.98 3.39
N GLY A 65 13.01 -11.68 2.76
CA GLY A 65 13.73 -12.60 1.86
C GLY A 65 13.12 -12.73 0.46
N LYS A 66 12.05 -11.98 0.14
CA LYS A 66 11.44 -11.92 -1.21
C LYS A 66 11.58 -10.55 -1.87
N GLU A 67 12.39 -9.66 -1.30
CA GLU A 67 12.56 -8.28 -1.75
C GLU A 67 12.99 -8.19 -3.23
N LYS A 68 13.86 -9.11 -3.66
CA LYS A 68 14.40 -9.19 -5.02
C LYS A 68 13.56 -10.07 -5.97
N ALA A 69 12.46 -10.66 -5.49
CA ALA A 69 11.61 -11.48 -6.34
C ALA A 69 10.79 -10.60 -7.30
N ILE A 70 10.78 -10.94 -8.58
CA ILE A 70 9.95 -10.28 -9.59
C ILE A 70 8.48 -10.60 -9.33
N VAL A 71 7.63 -9.58 -9.26
CA VAL A 71 6.22 -9.76 -8.89
C VAL A 71 5.48 -10.70 -9.85
N LYS A 72 5.79 -10.67 -11.14
CA LYS A 72 5.20 -11.58 -12.15
C LYS A 72 5.39 -13.06 -11.81
N SER A 73 6.51 -13.44 -11.18
CA SER A 73 6.81 -14.84 -10.87
C SER A 73 6.16 -15.33 -9.57
N LEU A 74 5.54 -14.42 -8.81
CA LEU A 74 4.94 -14.74 -7.53
C LEU A 74 3.47 -15.21 -7.66
N PRO A 75 3.05 -16.20 -6.87
CA PRO A 75 1.65 -16.62 -6.79
C PRO A 75 0.72 -15.47 -6.40
N ARG A 76 -0.56 -15.55 -6.77
CA ARG A 76 -1.56 -14.51 -6.51
C ARG A 76 -1.65 -14.10 -5.03
N GLY A 77 -1.50 -15.03 -4.09
CA GLY A 77 -1.51 -14.72 -2.65
C GLY A 77 -0.34 -13.81 -2.21
N TRP A 78 0.82 -13.97 -2.85
CA TRP A 78 1.96 -13.07 -2.61
C TRP A 78 1.69 -11.68 -3.19
N LYS A 79 1.08 -11.61 -4.38
CA LYS A 79 0.63 -10.32 -4.94
C LYS A 79 -0.34 -9.60 -4.00
N GLN A 80 -1.27 -10.33 -3.37
CA GLN A 80 -2.16 -9.74 -2.34
C GLN A 80 -1.38 -9.23 -1.12
N ARG A 81 -0.38 -9.97 -0.63
CA ARG A 81 0.48 -9.53 0.47
C ARG A 81 1.29 -8.27 0.14
N ILE A 82 1.79 -8.14 -1.09
CA ILE A 82 2.53 -6.95 -1.52
C ILE A 82 1.60 -5.75 -1.61
N ALA A 83 0.39 -5.91 -2.17
CA ALA A 83 -0.61 -4.87 -2.21
C ALA A 83 -1.04 -4.42 -0.79
N PHE A 84 -1.16 -5.37 0.13
CA PHE A 84 -1.41 -5.10 1.54
C PHE A 84 -0.24 -4.33 2.17
N GLY A 85 1.00 -4.78 1.97
CA GLY A 85 2.24 -4.11 2.41
C GLY A 85 2.32 -2.66 1.97
N ALA A 86 2.02 -2.42 0.70
CA ALA A 86 1.98 -1.08 0.16
C ALA A 86 0.85 -0.23 0.76
N SER A 87 -0.31 -0.81 1.05
CA SER A 87 -1.42 -0.10 1.70
C SER A 87 -1.10 0.26 3.16
N VAL A 88 -0.45 -0.63 3.92
CA VAL A 88 -0.10 -0.37 5.32
C VAL A 88 1.02 0.65 5.48
N MET A 89 1.93 0.78 4.49
CA MET A 89 2.98 1.82 4.50
C MET A 89 2.42 3.25 4.54
N HIS A 90 1.24 3.46 3.95
CA HIS A 90 0.58 4.77 3.91
C HIS A 90 -0.10 5.14 5.25
N GLU A 91 -0.10 4.26 6.27
CA GLU A 91 -0.83 4.46 7.54
C GLU A 91 -2.24 5.04 7.32
N PRO A 92 -3.10 4.42 6.50
CA PRO A 92 -4.46 4.91 6.37
C PRO A 92 -5.11 4.81 7.76
N THR A 93 -5.50 5.95 8.33
CA THR A 93 -6.20 6.02 9.62
C THR A 93 -7.52 5.22 9.63
N ILE A 94 -7.95 4.69 8.47
CA ILE A 94 -9.13 3.85 8.32
C ILE A 94 -8.87 2.80 7.23
N LEU A 95 -8.80 1.53 7.64
CA LEU A 95 -8.96 0.36 6.77
C LEU A 95 -10.44 -0.08 6.85
N PHE A 96 -11.14 -0.11 5.73
CA PHE A 96 -12.42 -0.82 5.57
C PHE A 96 -12.21 -2.04 4.68
#